data_AF-A0A2N3AX55-F1
#
_entry.id   AF-A0A2N3AX55-F1
#
_cell.length_a   1.000
_cell.length_b   1.000
_cell.length_c   1.000
_cell.angle_alpha   90.00
_cell.angle_beta   90.00
_cell.angle_gamma   90.00
#
_symmetry.space_group_name_H-M   'P 1'
#
loop_
_entity.id
_entity.type
_entity.pdbx_description
1 polymer ?
#
loop_
_entity_poly.entity_id
_entity_poly.type
_entity_poly.pdbx_seq_one_letter_code
_entity_poly.pdbx_strand_id
1 'polypeptide(L)'
;PVVWSCDPMHGNVVKSDTGFKTRPFDRILREVKGFFAVHRAEGTHPGGIHIEMTGQDVTECVGGAVAITEERLGDRYHTHCDPRLNAEQSLELAFLVAEMLNQAAGERDAGISANAA
;
A
#
# COMPACT_ATOMS: atom_id res chain seq x y z
N PRO A 1 23.19 8.87 6.52
CA PRO A 1 22.30 7.82 5.97
C PRO A 1 20.87 8.09 6.46
N VAL A 2 19.87 7.84 5.61
CA VAL A 2 18.44 8.09 5.92
C VAL A 2 17.62 6.83 5.66
N VAL A 3 16.40 6.77 6.22
CA VAL A 3 15.41 5.74 5.91
C VAL A 3 14.37 6.34 4.98
N TRP A 4 14.24 5.77 3.78
CA TRP A 4 13.17 6.12 2.85
C TRP A 4 11.92 5.32 3.22
N SER A 5 10.82 6.02 3.51
CA SER A 5 9.54 5.41 3.83
C SER A 5 8.47 5.95 2.88
N CYS A 6 7.63 5.06 2.35
CA CYS A 6 6.50 5.43 1.51
C CYS A 6 5.24 5.56 2.36
N ASP A 7 4.58 6.70 2.28
CA ASP A 7 3.20 6.89 2.76
C ASP A 7 2.26 6.87 1.56
N PRO A 8 1.69 5.71 1.20
CA PRO A 8 0.80 5.60 0.04
C PRO A 8 -0.64 6.03 0.36
N MET A 9 -0.90 6.67 1.51
CA MET A 9 -2.26 6.93 2.00
C MET A 9 -2.68 8.37 1.68
N HIS A 10 -1.94 9.34 2.19
CA HIS A 10 -2.37 10.75 2.21
C HIS A 10 -2.39 11.38 0.82
N GLY A 11 -1.55 10.91 -0.11
CA GLY A 11 -1.55 11.35 -1.52
C GLY A 11 -2.72 10.80 -2.35
N ASN A 12 -3.46 9.81 -1.85
CA ASN A 12 -4.44 9.04 -2.64
C ASN A 12 -5.91 9.25 -2.21
N VAL A 13 -6.20 10.28 -1.41
CA VAL A 13 -7.57 10.59 -0.99
C VAL A 13 -8.39 11.11 -2.17
N VAL A 14 -9.58 10.53 -2.34
CA VAL A 14 -10.62 11.02 -3.27
C VAL A 14 -11.94 11.20 -2.51
N LYS A 15 -12.86 11.96 -3.11
CA LYS A 15 -14.25 12.07 -2.61
C LYS A 15 -15.14 11.20 -3.50
N SER A 16 -15.89 10.28 -2.90
CA SER A 16 -16.85 9.41 -3.59
C SER A 16 -18.07 10.20 -4.04
N ASP A 17 -18.86 9.62 -4.93
CA ASP A 17 -20.14 10.21 -5.38
C ASP A 17 -21.16 10.27 -4.23
N THR A 18 -21.03 9.38 -3.25
CA THR A 18 -21.81 9.36 -1.99
C THR A 18 -21.36 10.43 -0.98
N GLY A 19 -20.30 11.19 -1.29
CA GLY A 19 -19.81 12.31 -0.48
C GLY A 19 -18.79 11.94 0.60
N PHE A 20 -18.49 10.65 0.78
CA PHE A 20 -17.45 10.18 1.69
C PHE A 20 -16.07 10.46 1.11
N LYS A 21 -15.09 10.70 1.98
CA LYS A 21 -13.69 10.53 1.57
C LYS A 21 -13.42 9.03 1.47
N THR A 22 -12.64 8.62 0.49
CA THR A 22 -12.14 7.25 0.40
C THR A 22 -10.77 7.23 -0.25
N ARG A 23 -10.12 6.07 -0.24
CA ARG A 23 -8.86 5.82 -0.94
C ARG A 23 -9.02 4.50 -1.71
N PRO A 24 -8.88 4.50 -3.04
CA PRO A 24 -8.90 3.25 -3.80
C PRO A 24 -7.66 2.41 -3.50
N PHE A 25 -7.86 1.17 -3.05
CA PHE A 25 -6.78 0.24 -2.70
C PHE A 25 -5.75 0.10 -3.83
N ASP A 26 -6.19 0.04 -5.09
CA ASP A 26 -5.30 -0.06 -6.25
C ASP A 26 -4.37 1.14 -6.42
N ARG A 27 -4.79 2.34 -5.99
CA ARG A 27 -3.92 3.53 -6.02
C ARG A 27 -2.86 3.47 -4.94
N ILE A 28 -3.25 3.07 -3.73
CA ILE A 28 -2.33 2.81 -2.61
C ILE A 28 -1.27 1.79 -3.05
N LEU A 29 -1.70 0.63 -3.57
CA LEU A 29 -0.80 -0.42 -4.04
C LEU A 29 0.11 0.05 -5.19
N ARG A 30 -0.42 0.85 -6.12
CA ARG A 30 0.36 1.39 -7.24
C ARG A 30 1.49 2.30 -6.76
N GLU A 31 1.24 3.13 -5.75
CA GLU A 31 2.27 3.99 -5.18
C GLU A 31 3.38 3.18 -4.50
N VAL A 32 3.02 2.14 -3.73
CA VAL A 32 4.00 1.21 -3.14
C VAL A 32 4.83 0.52 -4.24
N LYS A 33 4.20 0.01 -5.30
CA LYS A 33 4.91 -0.59 -6.44
C LYS A 33 5.87 0.40 -7.11
N GLY A 34 5.43 1.66 -7.28
CA GLY A 34 6.26 2.73 -7.81
C GLY A 34 7.46 3.05 -6.92
N PHE A 35 7.26 3.10 -5.61
CA PHE A 35 8.32 3.30 -4.62
C PHE A 35 9.42 2.22 -4.72
N PHE A 36 9.02 0.94 -4.78
CA PHE A 36 9.98 -0.16 -4.98
C PHE A 36 10.70 -0.06 -6.34
N ALA A 37 9.99 0.30 -7.40
CA ALA A 37 10.56 0.44 -8.75
C ALA A 37 11.61 1.56 -8.81
N VAL A 38 11.34 2.71 -8.18
CA VAL A 38 12.30 3.83 -8.08
C VAL A 38 13.54 3.40 -7.31
N HIS A 39 13.37 2.75 -6.16
CA HIS A 39 14.52 2.28 -5.38
C HIS A 39 15.38 1.26 -6.14
N ARG A 40 14.75 0.37 -6.91
CA ARG A 40 15.45 -0.56 -7.79
C ARG A 40 16.25 0.16 -8.88
N ALA A 41 15.63 1.13 -9.55
CA ALA A 41 16.27 1.89 -10.64
C ALA A 41 17.45 2.72 -10.14
N GLU A 42 17.32 3.33 -8.96
CA GLU A 42 18.35 4.18 -8.35
C GLU A 42 19.38 3.41 -7.51
N GLY A 43 19.26 2.08 -7.41
CA GLY A 43 20.17 1.25 -6.60
C GLY A 43 20.14 1.58 -5.10
N THR A 44 18.99 2.05 -4.59
CA THR A 44 18.81 2.44 -3.18
C THR A 44 17.88 1.48 -2.44
N HIS A 45 17.85 1.59 -1.10
CA HIS A 45 17.08 0.66 -0.25
C HIS A 45 15.67 1.19 0.06
N PRO A 46 14.59 0.45 -0.28
CA PRO A 46 13.23 0.78 0.13
C PRO A 46 13.04 0.45 1.62
N GLY A 47 13.14 1.47 2.48
CA GLY A 47 13.29 1.28 3.93
C GLY A 47 12.02 0.97 4.71
N GLY A 48 10.84 1.24 4.15
CA GLY A 48 9.57 0.90 4.81
C GLY A 48 8.34 1.52 4.16
N ILE A 49 7.17 1.18 4.72
CA ILE A 49 5.89 1.79 4.40
C ILE A 49 5.24 2.35 5.67
N HIS A 50 4.47 3.43 5.54
CA HIS A 50 3.70 4.07 6.58
C HIS A 50 2.24 4.08 6.15
N ILE A 51 1.36 3.37 6.88
CA ILE A 51 -0.04 3.21 6.49
C ILE A 51 -0.99 3.54 7.64
N GLU A 52 -2.19 4.02 7.29
CA GLU A 52 -3.30 4.19 8.23
C GLU A 52 -4.22 2.97 8.16
N MET A 53 -4.33 2.24 9.27
CA MET A 53 -5.07 0.98 9.32
C MET A 53 -5.84 0.82 10.62
N THR A 54 -6.79 -0.12 10.61
CA THR A 54 -7.49 -0.59 11.81
C THR A 54 -7.74 -2.08 11.71
N GLY A 55 -7.69 -2.79 12.85
CA GLY A 55 -8.07 -4.21 12.93
C GLY A 55 -9.58 -4.45 12.90
N GLN A 56 -10.37 -3.39 12.78
CA GLN A 56 -11.83 -3.45 12.70
C GLN A 56 -12.29 -3.71 11.27
N ASP A 57 -13.42 -4.41 11.12
CA ASP A 57 -14.10 -4.61 9.85
C ASP A 57 -14.86 -3.33 9.46
N VAL A 58 -14.12 -2.35 8.93
CA VAL A 58 -14.63 -1.06 8.45
C VAL A 58 -14.71 -1.02 6.93
N THR A 59 -15.55 -0.13 6.40
CA THR A 59 -15.73 0.09 4.96
C THR A 59 -15.24 1.49 4.54
N GLU A 60 -14.00 1.83 4.90
CA GLU A 60 -13.46 3.19 4.70
C GLU A 60 -12.70 3.36 3.37
N CYS A 61 -11.94 2.35 2.93
CA CYS A 61 -11.24 2.31 1.65
C CYS A 61 -11.93 1.38 0.64
N VAL A 62 -12.10 1.82 -0.62
CA VAL A 62 -12.71 1.01 -1.69
C VAL A 62 -11.73 0.03 -2.34
N GLY A 63 -12.23 -1.08 -2.86
CA GLY A 63 -11.45 -2.13 -3.51
C GLY A 63 -10.78 -3.10 -2.53
N GLY A 64 -9.63 -3.64 -2.93
CA GLY A 64 -8.99 -4.79 -2.29
C GLY A 64 -9.74 -6.10 -2.56
N ALA A 65 -9.26 -7.20 -2.02
CA ALA A 65 -9.85 -8.53 -2.16
C ALA A 65 -11.31 -8.60 -1.66
N VAL A 66 -11.66 -7.75 -0.69
CA VAL A 66 -13.01 -7.62 -0.11
C VAL A 66 -13.99 -6.91 -1.05
N ALA A 67 -13.48 -6.24 -2.10
CA ALA A 67 -14.25 -5.50 -3.09
C ALA A 67 -15.27 -4.51 -2.48
N ILE A 68 -14.82 -3.68 -1.55
CA ILE A 68 -15.66 -2.62 -0.99
C ILE A 68 -16.00 -1.61 -2.09
N THR A 69 -17.28 -1.36 -2.30
CA THR A 69 -17.79 -0.40 -3.29
C THR A 69 -18.11 0.95 -2.63
N GLU A 70 -18.26 2.01 -3.44
CA GLU A 70 -18.57 3.35 -2.92
C GLU A 70 -19.92 3.42 -2.19
N GLU A 71 -20.89 2.60 -2.60
CA GLU A 71 -22.22 2.53 -1.98
C GLU A 71 -22.16 1.93 -0.57
N ARG A 72 -21.17 1.07 -0.31
CA ARG A 72 -20.97 0.37 0.97
C ARG A 72 -20.13 1.17 1.97
N LEU A 73 -19.62 2.34 1.57
CA LEU A 73 -18.81 3.17 2.47
C LEU A 73 -19.59 3.52 3.74
N GLY A 74 -20.89 3.83 3.62
CA GLY A 74 -21.75 4.19 4.74
C GLY A 74 -22.04 3.07 5.74
N ASP A 75 -21.76 1.80 5.42
CA ASP A 75 -22.10 0.65 6.27
C ASP A 75 -21.36 0.72 7.63
N ARG A 76 -20.06 1.03 7.60
CA ARG A 76 -19.17 1.06 8.77
C ARG A 76 -18.07 2.12 8.63
N TYR A 77 -18.46 3.34 8.28
CA TYR A 77 -17.57 4.50 8.22
C TYR A 77 -17.38 5.10 9.62
N HIS A 78 -16.31 4.72 10.33
CA HIS A 78 -16.16 5.05 11.76
C HIS A 78 -15.11 6.13 12.05
N THR A 79 -14.49 6.70 11.01
CA THR A 79 -13.49 7.76 11.13
C THR A 79 -14.10 9.14 10.84
N HIS A 80 -13.68 10.15 11.60
CA HIS A 80 -13.96 11.56 11.29
C HIS A 80 -12.82 12.22 10.48
N CYS A 81 -11.67 11.55 10.37
CA CYS A 81 -10.50 12.03 9.69
C CYS A 81 -10.42 11.39 8.30
N ASP A 82 -9.34 10.65 8.03
CA ASP A 82 -9.12 10.01 6.76
C ASP A 82 -9.47 8.50 6.80
N PRO A 83 -9.79 7.91 5.63
CA PRO A 83 -10.24 6.53 5.52
C PRO A 83 -9.09 5.53 5.70
N ARG A 84 -9.24 4.57 6.60
CA ARG A 84 -8.20 3.59 6.95
C ARG A 84 -8.38 2.29 6.18
N LEU A 85 -7.28 1.56 5.98
CA LEU A 85 -7.37 0.16 5.57
C LEU A 85 -8.01 -0.67 6.70
N ASN A 86 -8.94 -1.55 6.34
CA ASN A 86 -9.46 -2.55 7.27
C ASN A 86 -8.46 -3.71 7.45
N ALA A 87 -8.78 -4.68 8.31
CA ALA A 87 -7.90 -5.80 8.62
C ALA A 87 -7.52 -6.63 7.38
N GLU A 88 -8.48 -6.94 6.52
CA GLU A 88 -8.27 -7.78 5.33
C GLU A 88 -7.43 -7.05 4.28
N GLN A 89 -7.72 -5.78 3.99
CA GLN A 89 -6.93 -4.94 3.08
C GLN A 89 -5.50 -4.73 3.61
N SER A 90 -5.33 -4.58 4.94
CA SER A 90 -4.01 -4.44 5.56
C SER A 90 -3.18 -5.71 5.39
N LEU A 91 -3.79 -6.88 5.55
CA LEU A 91 -3.13 -8.16 5.37
C LEU A 91 -2.80 -8.42 3.88
N GLU A 92 -3.71 -8.09 2.98
CA GLU A 92 -3.49 -8.15 1.53
C GLU A 92 -2.27 -7.31 1.13
N LEU A 93 -2.21 -6.05 1.58
CA LEU A 93 -1.07 -5.17 1.31
C LEU A 93 0.23 -5.75 1.88
N ALA A 94 0.20 -6.35 3.08
CA ALA A 94 1.38 -6.96 3.69
C ALA A 94 1.94 -8.12 2.85
N PHE A 95 1.08 -9.00 2.32
CA PHE A 95 1.52 -10.09 1.44
C PHE A 95 2.14 -9.56 0.14
N LEU A 96 1.51 -8.56 -0.50
CA LEU A 96 2.03 -7.95 -1.72
C LEU A 96 3.38 -7.26 -1.50
N VAL A 97 3.57 -6.62 -0.34
CA VAL A 97 4.87 -6.04 0.04
C VAL A 97 5.92 -7.12 0.29
N ALA A 98 5.55 -8.24 0.93
CA ALA A 98 6.45 -9.36 1.12
C ALA A 98 6.93 -9.95 -0.22
N GLU A 99 6.04 -10.08 -1.20
CA GLU A 99 6.41 -10.51 -2.56
C GLU A 99 7.42 -9.55 -3.21
N MET A 100 7.21 -8.24 -3.11
CA MET A 100 8.13 -7.23 -3.64
C MET A 100 9.50 -7.27 -2.95
N LEU A 101 9.54 -7.51 -1.63
CA LEU A 101 10.78 -7.68 -0.87
C LEU A 101 11.54 -8.94 -1.28
N ASN A 102 10.84 -10.07 -1.45
CA ASN A 102 11.44 -11.33 -1.90
C ASN A 102 12.00 -11.21 -3.32
N GLN A 103 11.28 -10.55 -4.22
CA GLN A 103 11.78 -10.27 -5.57
C GLN A 103 13.06 -9.42 -5.50
N ALA A 104 13.06 -8.34 -4.72
CA ALA A 104 14.23 -7.48 -4.57
C ALA A 104 15.42 -8.23 -3.94
N ALA A 105 15.18 -9.20 -3.05
CA ALA A 105 16.23 -10.05 -2.50
C ALA A 105 16.83 -10.97 -3.56
N GLY A 106 16.00 -11.67 -4.33
CA GLY A 106 16.47 -12.54 -5.41
C GLY A 106 17.28 -11.79 -6.49
N GLU A 107 16.87 -10.57 -6.83
CA GLU A 107 17.59 -9.70 -7.76
C GLU A 107 18.98 -9.30 -7.24
N ARG A 108 19.12 -9.02 -5.92
CA ARG A 108 20.42 -8.73 -5.30
C ARG A 108 21.35 -9.93 -5.31
N ASP A 109 20.85 -11.11 -4.97
CA ASP A 109 21.65 -12.35 -4.93
C ASP A 109 22.14 -12.74 -6.33
N ALA A 110 21.31 -12.54 -7.35
CA ALA A 110 21.68 -12.72 -8.75
C ALA A 110 22.75 -11.71 -9.20
N GLY A 111 22.61 -10.44 -8.83
CA GLY A 111 23.59 -9.38 -9.15
C GLY A 111 24.95 -9.59 -8.47
N ILE A 112 24.97 -10.09 -7.23
CA ILE A 112 26.20 -10.48 -6.53
C ILE A 112 26.89 -11.64 -7.27
N SER A 113 26.12 -12.65 -7.68
CA SER A 113 26.64 -13.80 -8.41
C SER A 113 27.21 -13.43 -9.78
N ALA A 114 26.59 -12.48 -10.49
CA ALA A 114 27.06 -11.99 -11.78
C ALA A 114 28.36 -11.17 -11.71
N ASN A 115 28.59 -10.44 -10.61
CA ASN A 115 29.81 -9.67 -10.40
C ASN A 115 30.99 -10.49 -9.83
N ALA A 116 30.72 -11.71 -9.37
CA ALA A 116 31.72 -12.63 -8.80
C ALA A 116 32.31 -13.62 -9.84
N ALA A 117 31.77 -13.63 -11.06
CA ALA A 117 32.22 -14.44 -12.20
C ALA A 117 32.99 -13.58 -13.22
#